data_AF-A0A941RZ21-F1
#
_entry.id   AF-A0A941RZ21-F1
#
_cell.length_a   1.000
_cell.length_b   1.000
_cell.length_c   1.000
_cell.angle_alpha   90.00
_cell.angle_beta   90.00
_cell.angle_gamma   90.00
#
_symmetry.space_group_name_H-M   'P 1'
#
loop_
_entity.id
_entity.type
_entity.pdbx_description
1 polymer ?
#
loop_
_entity_poly.entity_id
_entity_poly.type
_entity_poly.pdbx_seq_one_letter_code
_entity_poly.pdbx_strand_id
1 'polypeptide(L)'
;MNIPRLPHDLRSARSVCRLRWASVWLLIIWGVVAMSGCATLREHPAPNLPRDVRLIDRPHSGNQERTTDDMIMPASGIAASKLEHVLVLSGGGMNGAFPAGLLKGWSESGTRPKFDVVTGISTGALIAPYAFLGPECDADLERAYTTVKPGEIFRPRFLLSLPWSDALADSEPLRHRIKKEVTADMLMRIAQEHREGRRLYVGTTNLDNQELVVWDMGAIAAGDDPQKLALFQEILLASCSIPGLLPPVEIHITIDGRSYSELHADGNVGASLFLPSQLQSLRSRLPDEAEAGRSNVYVVIAGKLAPERTTVPKRLYQVTDVSLRGLMQSQMESDLQRVFLLTRMTGSNFHLAAIPDDVPLPSSSLSFDPKTMRTVFESGRQFGRKNSRWQAVPPGIDPADWKSPRVGTAFMQQEFARPREVRAPHRAGPQREPSE
;
A
#
# COMPACT_ATOMS: atom_id res chain seq x y z
N MET A 1 -6.72 -4.88 -86.53
CA MET A 1 -5.90 -4.68 -85.31
C MET A 1 -6.76 -5.08 -84.12
N ASN A 2 -6.40 -6.18 -83.46
CA ASN A 2 -7.18 -6.85 -82.42
C ASN A 2 -6.94 -6.22 -81.04
N ILE A 3 -8.03 -6.00 -80.29
CA ILE A 3 -8.01 -5.59 -78.88
C ILE A 3 -7.94 -6.85 -78.02
N PRO A 4 -6.96 -7.01 -77.09
CA PRO A 4 -6.99 -8.11 -76.13
C PRO A 4 -7.95 -7.81 -74.97
N ARG A 5 -8.81 -8.78 -74.66
CA ARG A 5 -9.73 -8.79 -73.50
C ARG A 5 -8.96 -9.05 -72.21
N LEU A 6 -9.23 -8.27 -71.17
CA LEU A 6 -8.79 -8.51 -69.79
C LEU A 6 -9.47 -9.76 -69.20
N PRO A 7 -8.77 -10.60 -68.42
CA PRO A 7 -9.39 -11.75 -67.77
C PRO A 7 -10.25 -11.36 -66.56
N HIS A 8 -11.46 -11.92 -66.55
CA HIS A 8 -12.43 -11.90 -65.47
C HIS A 8 -12.01 -12.86 -64.34
N ASP A 9 -11.24 -12.43 -63.34
CA ASP A 9 -11.13 -13.23 -62.10
C ASP A 9 -10.73 -12.46 -60.82
N LEU A 10 -11.38 -11.31 -60.56
CA LEU A 10 -11.21 -10.55 -59.31
C LEU A 10 -12.33 -10.79 -58.27
N ARG A 11 -13.29 -11.67 -58.56
CA ARG A 11 -14.39 -11.99 -57.63
C ARG A 11 -14.08 -13.16 -56.69
N SER A 12 -13.22 -14.10 -57.08
CA SER A 12 -12.84 -15.27 -56.26
C SER A 12 -11.85 -14.94 -55.13
N ALA A 13 -10.92 -14.00 -55.34
CA ALA A 13 -9.94 -13.61 -54.32
C ALA A 13 -10.55 -12.81 -53.15
N ARG A 14 -11.59 -12.00 -53.42
CA ARG A 14 -12.29 -11.21 -52.38
C ARG A 14 -13.19 -12.06 -51.49
N SER A 15 -13.79 -13.13 -52.02
CA SER A 15 -14.61 -14.05 -51.24
C SER A 15 -13.77 -14.94 -50.33
N VAL A 16 -12.63 -15.45 -50.81
CA VAL A 16 -11.69 -16.26 -50.01
C VAL A 16 -11.04 -15.43 -48.88
N CYS A 17 -10.74 -14.15 -49.13
CA CYS A 17 -10.20 -13.26 -48.11
C CYS A 17 -11.26 -12.91 -47.04
N ARG A 18 -12.49 -12.58 -47.43
CA ARG A 18 -13.59 -12.32 -46.48
C ARG A 18 -13.94 -13.54 -45.61
N LEU A 19 -13.88 -14.75 -46.18
CA LEU A 19 -14.15 -15.98 -45.43
C LEU A 19 -13.10 -16.21 -44.33
N ARG A 20 -11.81 -15.99 -44.63
CA ARG A 20 -10.71 -16.11 -43.64
C ARG A 20 -10.83 -15.09 -42.51
N TRP A 21 -11.20 -13.84 -42.82
CA TRP A 21 -11.43 -12.82 -41.78
C TRP A 21 -12.67 -13.14 -40.93
N ALA A 22 -13.75 -13.65 -41.52
CA ALA A 22 -14.92 -14.09 -40.77
C ALA A 22 -14.60 -15.27 -39.84
N SER A 23 -13.73 -16.21 -40.26
CA SER A 23 -13.27 -17.32 -39.41
C SER A 23 -12.43 -16.81 -38.23
N VAL A 24 -11.57 -15.82 -38.44
CA VAL A 24 -10.76 -15.19 -37.38
C VAL A 24 -11.65 -14.43 -36.40
N TRP A 25 -12.64 -13.67 -36.88
CA TRP A 25 -13.61 -13.01 -36.01
C TRP A 25 -14.49 -14.00 -35.24
N LEU A 26 -14.90 -15.10 -35.86
CA LEU A 26 -15.63 -16.18 -35.17
C LEU A 26 -14.76 -16.85 -34.11
N LEU A 27 -13.46 -17.06 -34.35
CA LEU A 27 -12.53 -17.59 -33.35
C LEU A 27 -12.25 -16.61 -32.20
N ILE A 28 -12.19 -15.29 -32.48
CA ILE A 28 -12.07 -14.26 -31.45
C ILE A 28 -13.37 -14.19 -30.64
N ILE A 29 -14.53 -14.19 -31.29
CA ILE A 29 -15.84 -14.18 -30.61
C ILE A 29 -16.03 -15.45 -29.80
N TRP A 30 -15.70 -16.63 -30.33
CA TRP A 30 -15.74 -17.88 -29.57
C TRP A 30 -14.69 -17.91 -28.45
N GLY A 31 -13.52 -17.31 -28.65
CA GLY A 31 -12.53 -17.14 -27.59
C GLY A 31 -13.04 -16.23 -26.46
N VAL A 32 -13.69 -15.12 -26.80
CA VAL A 32 -14.31 -14.20 -25.84
C VAL A 32 -15.52 -14.85 -25.14
N VAL A 33 -16.35 -15.59 -25.87
CA VAL A 33 -17.53 -16.30 -25.33
C VAL A 33 -17.14 -17.54 -24.51
N ALA A 34 -16.04 -18.21 -24.85
CA ALA A 34 -15.49 -19.31 -24.06
C ALA A 34 -14.73 -18.84 -22.81
N MET A 35 -14.26 -17.58 -22.78
CA MET A 35 -13.76 -16.92 -21.57
C MET A 35 -14.89 -16.36 -20.68
N SER A 36 -16.15 -16.42 -21.14
CA SER A 36 -17.34 -16.28 -20.29
C SER A 36 -17.64 -17.58 -19.52
N GLY A 37 -16.58 -18.26 -19.06
CA GLY A 37 -16.70 -19.42 -18.19
C GLY A 37 -17.51 -19.03 -16.95
N CYS A 38 -18.45 -19.89 -16.55
CA CYS A 38 -19.42 -19.71 -15.48
C CYS A 38 -18.88 -18.89 -14.30
N ALA A 39 -19.08 -17.56 -14.34
CA ALA A 39 -19.03 -16.73 -13.16
C ALA A 39 -20.15 -17.25 -12.27
N THR A 40 -19.80 -17.91 -11.16
CA THR A 40 -20.73 -18.18 -10.08
C THR A 40 -21.37 -16.85 -9.74
N LEU A 41 -22.67 -16.74 -10.04
CA LEU A 41 -23.49 -15.56 -9.76
C LEU A 41 -23.41 -15.30 -8.26
N ARG A 42 -22.57 -14.36 -7.89
CA ARG A 42 -22.46 -13.83 -6.54
C ARG A 42 -23.78 -13.16 -6.20
N GLU A 43 -24.31 -13.43 -5.00
CA GLU A 43 -25.44 -12.64 -4.49
C GLU A 43 -25.01 -11.17 -4.52
N HIS A 44 -25.89 -10.32 -5.06
CA HIS A 44 -25.61 -8.96 -5.51
C HIS A 44 -24.62 -8.17 -4.62
N PRO A 45 -23.74 -7.32 -5.22
CA PRO A 45 -22.84 -6.49 -4.44
C PRO A 45 -23.64 -5.70 -3.40
N ALA A 46 -23.03 -5.48 -2.23
CA ALA A 46 -23.62 -4.66 -1.18
C ALA A 46 -24.14 -3.33 -1.77
N PRO A 47 -25.28 -2.80 -1.28
CA PRO A 47 -25.77 -1.51 -1.75
C PRO A 47 -24.68 -0.45 -1.57
N ASN A 48 -24.60 0.49 -2.51
CA ASN A 48 -23.69 1.64 -2.35
C ASN A 48 -24.03 2.36 -1.06
N LEU A 49 -23.18 2.19 -0.05
CA LEU A 49 -23.33 2.86 1.22
C LEU A 49 -22.94 4.33 1.05
N PRO A 50 -23.72 5.28 1.61
CA PRO A 50 -23.30 6.67 1.71
C PRO A 50 -21.90 6.79 2.37
N ARG A 51 -21.11 7.79 1.96
CA ARG A 51 -19.70 7.97 2.40
C ARG A 51 -19.51 8.12 3.92
N ASP A 52 -20.57 8.47 4.62
CA ASP A 52 -20.67 8.66 6.06
C ASP A 52 -21.08 7.39 6.81
N VAL A 53 -21.56 6.35 6.12
CA VAL A 53 -21.79 5.05 6.74
C VAL A 53 -20.46 4.48 7.21
N ARG A 54 -20.46 4.06 8.47
CA ARG A 54 -19.36 3.34 9.10
C ARG A 54 -19.90 1.93 9.39
N LEU A 55 -19.07 0.91 9.19
CA LEU A 55 -19.31 -0.38 9.82
C LEU A 55 -19.21 -0.15 11.33
N ILE A 56 -20.34 -0.01 11.99
CA ILE A 56 -20.43 0.12 13.46
C ILE A 56 -20.83 -1.26 13.97
N ASP A 57 -20.17 -1.73 15.04
CA ASP A 57 -20.57 -2.95 15.73
C ASP A 57 -22.05 -2.87 16.15
N ARG A 58 -22.79 -3.97 15.97
CA ARG A 58 -24.20 -4.05 16.40
C ARG A 58 -24.29 -3.74 17.90
N PRO A 59 -25.17 -2.83 18.34
CA PRO A 59 -25.68 -2.90 19.70
C PRO A 59 -26.42 -4.23 19.83
N HIS A 60 -26.06 -5.04 20.83
CA HIS A 60 -26.73 -6.31 21.09
C HIS A 60 -28.22 -6.07 21.34
N SER A 61 -29.08 -6.87 20.73
CA SER A 61 -30.50 -6.94 21.08
C SER A 61 -30.66 -7.70 22.40
N GLY A 62 -30.26 -7.08 23.50
CA GLY A 62 -30.41 -7.61 24.84
C GLY A 62 -30.41 -6.44 25.80
N ASN A 63 -31.45 -6.36 26.63
CA ASN A 63 -31.82 -5.23 27.46
C ASN A 63 -30.87 -5.01 28.66
N GLN A 64 -29.55 -5.05 28.44
CA GLN A 64 -28.53 -4.96 29.46
C GLN A 64 -27.75 -3.65 29.28
N GLU A 65 -27.97 -2.70 30.18
CA GLU A 65 -27.20 -1.46 30.28
C GLU A 65 -25.72 -1.82 30.48
N ARG A 66 -24.92 -1.77 29.39
CA ARG A 66 -23.46 -1.80 29.50
C ARG A 66 -23.02 -0.52 30.19
N THR A 67 -22.14 -0.65 31.18
CA THR A 67 -21.40 0.50 31.71
C THR A 67 -20.52 1.08 30.59
N THR A 68 -20.14 2.36 30.67
CA THR A 68 -19.31 3.01 29.64
C THR A 68 -17.96 2.33 29.40
N ASP A 69 -17.49 1.50 30.35
CA ASP A 69 -16.27 0.70 30.25
C ASP A 69 -16.43 -0.57 29.38
N ASP A 70 -17.65 -1.07 29.18
CA ASP A 70 -17.93 -2.29 28.40
C ASP A 70 -18.29 -2.02 26.92
N MET A 71 -18.42 -0.74 26.52
CA MET A 71 -18.66 -0.39 25.12
C MET A 71 -17.37 -0.48 24.31
N ILE A 72 -17.37 -1.33 23.28
CA ILE A 72 -16.34 -1.28 22.23
C ILE A 72 -16.48 0.08 21.56
N MET A 73 -15.59 1.00 21.92
CA MET A 73 -15.63 2.35 21.40
C MET A 73 -15.43 2.27 19.88
N PRO A 74 -16.35 2.81 19.07
CA PRO A 74 -16.16 2.87 17.64
C PRO A 74 -14.91 3.71 17.31
N ALA A 75 -14.44 3.63 16.07
CA ALA A 75 -13.27 4.33 15.56
C ALA A 75 -13.21 5.85 15.89
N SER A 76 -14.34 6.48 16.25
CA SER A 76 -14.45 7.88 16.70
C SER A 76 -14.01 8.15 18.15
N GLY A 77 -13.64 7.12 18.92
CA GLY A 77 -13.42 7.21 20.37
C GLY A 77 -12.03 7.63 20.87
N ILE A 78 -11.06 7.97 20.01
CA ILE A 78 -9.78 8.49 20.53
C ILE A 78 -9.98 9.95 20.94
N ALA A 79 -9.78 10.25 22.23
CA ALA A 79 -9.70 11.64 22.67
C ALA A 79 -8.55 12.33 21.93
N ALA A 80 -8.86 13.41 21.20
CA ALA A 80 -7.87 14.21 20.45
C ALA A 80 -6.65 14.61 21.29
N SER A 81 -6.85 14.78 22.59
CA SER A 81 -5.82 15.11 23.58
C SER A 81 -4.83 13.97 23.91
N LYS A 82 -5.03 12.75 23.37
CA LYS A 82 -4.17 11.58 23.60
C LYS A 82 -3.46 11.07 22.35
N LEU A 83 -3.58 11.75 21.20
CA LEU A 83 -2.96 11.35 19.95
C LEU A 83 -1.57 11.97 19.82
N GLU A 84 -0.54 11.27 20.29
CA GLU A 84 0.85 11.72 20.26
C GLU A 84 1.65 11.08 19.12
N HIS A 85 1.41 9.81 18.81
CA HIS A 85 2.21 9.03 17.87
C HIS A 85 1.36 8.19 16.91
N VAL A 86 1.44 8.49 15.63
CA VAL A 86 0.76 7.78 14.54
C VAL A 86 1.81 7.14 13.63
N LEU A 87 1.64 5.86 13.33
CA LEU A 87 2.46 5.13 12.37
C LEU A 87 1.62 4.76 11.14
N VAL A 88 2.14 5.08 9.96
CA VAL A 88 1.56 4.77 8.65
C VAL A 88 2.52 3.88 7.88
N LEU A 89 2.10 2.64 7.63
CA LEU A 89 2.90 1.64 6.91
C LEU A 89 2.35 1.45 5.50
N SER A 90 3.15 1.77 4.48
CA SER A 90 2.72 1.63 3.10
C SER A 90 2.69 0.17 2.63
N GLY A 91 2.02 -0.07 1.51
CA GLY A 91 2.25 -1.26 0.72
C GLY A 91 3.61 -1.27 0.02
N GLY A 92 4.02 -2.45 -0.46
CA GLY A 92 5.35 -2.64 -1.08
C GLY A 92 5.78 -4.08 -1.37
N GLY A 93 4.89 -5.07 -1.20
CA GLY A 93 5.20 -6.48 -1.42
C GLY A 93 6.41 -6.93 -0.59
N MET A 94 7.42 -7.50 -1.26
CA MET A 94 8.63 -8.03 -0.60
C MET A 94 9.50 -6.99 0.11
N ASN A 95 9.37 -5.71 -0.25
CA ASN A 95 10.13 -4.61 0.34
C ASN A 95 9.71 -4.31 1.79
N GLY A 96 8.65 -4.97 2.29
CA GLY A 96 8.24 -4.92 3.70
C GLY A 96 9.34 -5.37 4.69
N ALA A 97 10.40 -6.02 4.21
CA ALA A 97 11.59 -6.30 5.02
C ALA A 97 12.22 -5.01 5.60
N PHE A 98 12.19 -3.89 4.87
CA PHE A 98 12.76 -2.62 5.37
C PHE A 98 11.96 -2.05 6.55
N PRO A 99 10.64 -1.84 6.47
CA PRO A 99 9.87 -1.41 7.64
C PRO A 99 10.00 -2.36 8.83
N ALA A 100 10.01 -3.68 8.59
CA ALA A 100 10.21 -4.67 9.65
C ALA A 100 11.57 -4.49 10.36
N GLY A 101 12.63 -4.33 9.58
CA GLY A 101 13.96 -4.02 10.09
C GLY A 101 14.00 -2.71 10.85
N LEU A 102 13.41 -1.66 10.29
CA LEU A 102 13.34 -0.33 10.90
C LEU A 102 12.68 -0.38 12.27
N LEU A 103 11.53 -1.03 12.40
CA LEU A 103 10.83 -1.16 13.66
C LEU A 103 11.67 -1.90 14.71
N LYS A 104 12.31 -3.01 14.34
CA LYS A 104 13.24 -3.73 15.22
C LYS A 104 14.42 -2.85 15.65
N GLY A 105 15.06 -2.19 14.70
CA GLY A 105 16.21 -1.33 14.98
C GLY A 105 15.87 -0.13 15.85
N TRP A 106 14.64 0.40 15.71
CA TRP A 106 14.14 1.50 16.53
C TRP A 106 13.80 1.05 17.95
N SER A 107 13.30 -0.17 18.13
CA SER A 107 13.19 -0.77 19.46
C SER A 107 14.57 -0.97 20.09
N GLU A 108 15.56 -1.43 19.32
CA GLU A 108 16.94 -1.63 19.78
C GLU A 108 17.64 -0.34 20.20
N SER A 109 17.25 0.82 19.66
CA SER A 109 17.74 2.11 20.13
C SER A 109 17.06 2.60 21.41
N GLY A 110 15.96 1.95 21.83
CA GLY A 110 15.20 2.30 23.03
C GLY A 110 14.33 3.56 22.88
N THR A 111 14.20 4.12 21.67
CA THR A 111 13.48 5.38 21.42
C THR A 111 12.22 5.21 20.58
N ARG A 112 11.82 3.97 20.28
CA ARG A 112 10.56 3.70 19.56
C ARG A 112 9.36 4.06 20.44
N PRO A 113 8.50 4.99 20.02
CA PRO A 113 7.32 5.33 20.80
C PRO A 113 6.28 4.20 20.76
N LYS A 114 5.42 4.16 21.77
CA LYS A 114 4.16 3.39 21.70
C LYS A 114 3.22 4.17 20.78
N PHE A 115 2.77 3.55 19.70
CA PHE A 115 1.91 4.23 18.72
C PHE A 115 0.45 4.19 19.16
N ASP A 116 -0.22 5.34 19.17
CA ASP A 116 -1.65 5.45 19.44
C ASP A 116 -2.48 4.94 18.27
N VAL A 117 -1.98 5.16 17.05
CA VAL A 117 -2.63 4.70 15.82
C VAL A 117 -1.59 4.05 14.91
N VAL A 118 -1.93 2.87 14.40
CA VAL A 118 -1.14 2.21 13.35
C VAL A 118 -2.05 1.92 12.16
N THR A 119 -1.62 2.31 10.97
CA THR A 119 -2.28 1.98 9.70
C THR A 119 -1.38 1.13 8.83
N GLY A 120 -1.98 0.22 8.05
CA GLY A 120 -1.24 -0.64 7.14
C GLY A 120 -2.01 -0.98 5.87
N ILE A 121 -1.29 -1.04 4.75
CA ILE A 121 -1.80 -1.54 3.47
C ILE A 121 -0.83 -2.59 2.93
N SER A 122 -1.35 -3.68 2.35
CA SER A 122 -0.54 -4.73 1.73
C SER A 122 0.49 -5.27 2.71
N THR A 123 1.77 -5.31 2.35
CA THR A 123 2.84 -5.69 3.28
C THR A 123 2.79 -4.90 4.59
N GLY A 124 2.41 -3.62 4.56
CA GLY A 124 2.21 -2.80 5.76
C GLY A 124 1.08 -3.31 6.65
N ALA A 125 0.02 -3.91 6.08
CA ALA A 125 -1.06 -4.53 6.86
C ALA A 125 -0.58 -5.76 7.64
N LEU A 126 0.37 -6.53 7.10
CA LEU A 126 0.97 -7.66 7.81
C LEU A 126 1.91 -7.21 8.93
N ILE A 127 2.57 -6.06 8.78
CA ILE A 127 3.49 -5.50 9.78
C ILE A 127 2.73 -4.78 10.89
N ALA A 128 1.59 -4.15 10.57
CA ALA A 128 0.83 -3.30 11.46
C ALA A 128 0.43 -3.95 12.80
N PRO A 129 -0.05 -5.21 12.87
CA PRO A 129 -0.32 -5.90 14.14
C PRO A 129 0.90 -6.00 15.06
N TYR A 130 2.07 -6.35 14.53
CA TYR A 130 3.33 -6.39 15.30
C TYR A 130 3.75 -5.00 15.75
N ALA A 131 3.60 -4.02 14.84
CA ALA A 131 3.96 -2.64 15.13
C ALA A 131 3.09 -2.04 16.25
N PHE A 132 1.81 -2.42 16.24
CA PHE A 132 0.80 -2.05 17.21
C PHE A 132 1.03 -2.73 18.55
N LEU A 133 1.37 -4.02 18.61
CA LEU A 133 1.64 -4.66 19.90
C LEU A 133 2.90 -4.11 20.56
N GLY A 134 3.99 -3.94 19.80
CA GLY A 134 5.20 -3.27 20.28
C GLY A 134 6.47 -4.13 20.17
N PRO A 135 7.55 -3.74 20.86
CA PRO A 135 8.87 -4.36 20.76
C PRO A 135 8.92 -5.86 21.05
N GLU A 136 8.02 -6.37 21.88
CA GLU A 136 7.94 -7.79 22.21
C GLU A 136 7.60 -8.68 21.00
N CYS A 137 7.04 -8.08 19.96
CA CYS A 137 6.70 -8.73 18.69
C CYS A 137 7.82 -8.64 17.64
N ASP A 138 8.94 -7.95 17.90
CA ASP A 138 9.97 -7.69 16.89
C ASP A 138 10.71 -8.95 16.44
N ALA A 139 10.92 -9.91 17.35
CA ALA A 139 11.54 -11.19 17.01
C ALA A 139 10.66 -12.01 16.05
N ASP A 140 9.34 -11.94 16.23
CA ASP A 140 8.36 -12.64 15.39
C ASP A 140 8.28 -11.94 14.03
N LEU A 141 8.25 -10.60 14.02
CA LEU A 141 8.28 -9.78 12.83
C LEU A 141 9.55 -10.00 11.99
N GLU A 142 10.71 -10.10 12.61
CA GLU A 142 11.96 -10.44 11.92
C GLU A 142 11.88 -11.81 11.26
N ARG A 143 11.41 -12.84 11.98
CA ARG A 143 11.26 -14.19 11.40
C ARG A 143 10.29 -14.16 10.23
N ALA A 144 9.17 -13.45 10.38
CA ALA A 144 8.17 -13.31 9.33
C ALA A 144 8.73 -12.71 8.02
N TYR A 145 9.78 -11.88 8.07
CA TYR A 145 10.36 -11.23 6.89
C TYR A 145 11.75 -11.73 6.47
N THR A 146 12.47 -12.52 7.29
CA THR A 146 13.86 -12.93 6.98
C THR A 146 14.04 -14.43 6.75
N THR A 147 13.03 -15.25 7.08
CA THR A 147 13.07 -16.71 6.92
C THR A 147 12.16 -17.23 5.83
N VAL A 148 11.51 -16.34 5.07
CA VAL A 148 10.52 -16.71 4.05
C VAL A 148 11.20 -17.35 2.84
N LYS A 149 10.67 -18.49 2.38
CA LYS A 149 11.03 -19.04 1.06
C LYS A 149 9.99 -18.64 0.02
N PRO A 150 10.36 -18.38 -1.26
CA PRO A 150 9.43 -18.00 -2.32
C PRO A 150 8.18 -18.90 -2.46
N GLY A 151 8.35 -20.22 -2.35
CA GLY A 151 7.26 -21.20 -2.48
C GLY A 151 6.26 -21.23 -1.32
N GLU A 152 6.53 -20.47 -0.25
CA GLU A 152 5.63 -20.28 0.89
C GLU A 152 4.74 -19.05 0.76
N ILE A 153 4.94 -18.22 -0.29
CA ILE A 153 4.13 -17.01 -0.53
C ILE A 153 3.17 -17.22 -1.70
N PHE A 154 3.65 -17.77 -2.81
CA PHE A 154 2.82 -18.01 -3.99
C PHE A 154 3.19 -19.32 -4.66
N ARG A 155 2.16 -20.01 -5.19
CA ARG A 155 2.36 -21.16 -6.09
C ARG A 155 1.87 -20.79 -7.48
N PRO A 156 2.75 -20.79 -8.52
CA PRO A 156 2.33 -20.49 -9.87
C PRO A 156 1.28 -21.51 -10.33
N ARG A 157 0.17 -21.05 -10.90
CA ARG A 157 -0.85 -21.94 -11.48
C ARG A 157 -0.43 -22.43 -12.87
N PHE A 158 -0.89 -23.62 -13.24
CA PHE A 158 -0.58 -24.24 -14.53
C PHE A 158 -1.18 -23.43 -15.69
N LEU A 159 -0.34 -23.01 -16.64
CA LEU A 159 -0.66 -22.04 -17.72
C LEU A 159 -1.84 -22.43 -18.64
N LEU A 160 -2.28 -23.69 -18.64
CA LEU A 160 -3.44 -24.15 -19.41
C LEU A 160 -4.81 -23.84 -18.73
N SER A 161 -4.82 -23.26 -17.52
CA SER A 161 -6.05 -22.88 -16.78
C SER A 161 -6.47 -21.41 -16.94
N LEU A 162 -5.70 -20.61 -17.68
CA LEU A 162 -5.89 -19.15 -17.86
C LEU A 162 -7.26 -18.68 -18.41
N PRO A 163 -8.01 -19.43 -19.25
CA PRO A 163 -9.34 -18.96 -19.68
C PRO A 163 -10.42 -19.04 -18.58
N TRP A 164 -10.13 -19.68 -17.44
CA TRP A 164 -11.09 -19.97 -16.37
C TRP A 164 -10.58 -19.55 -14.99
N SER A 165 -9.53 -18.73 -14.92
CA SER A 165 -8.84 -18.41 -13.66
C SER A 165 -8.77 -16.91 -13.37
N ASP A 166 -9.13 -16.52 -12.15
CA ASP A 166 -9.13 -15.12 -11.71
C ASP A 166 -7.74 -14.60 -11.27
N ALA A 167 -6.67 -15.42 -11.28
CA ALA A 167 -5.31 -15.01 -10.90
C ALA A 167 -4.18 -15.94 -11.40
N LEU A 168 -2.94 -15.41 -11.44
CA LEU A 168 -1.73 -16.14 -11.87
C LEU A 168 -1.14 -17.10 -10.82
N ALA A 169 -1.46 -16.93 -9.54
CA ALA A 169 -0.95 -17.75 -8.45
C ALA A 169 -2.03 -18.08 -7.40
N ASP A 170 -1.80 -19.13 -6.63
CA ASP A 170 -2.66 -19.53 -5.51
C ASP A 170 -2.31 -18.74 -4.23
N SER A 171 -3.33 -18.26 -3.52
CA SER A 171 -3.23 -17.57 -2.23
C SER A 171 -3.13 -18.52 -1.03
N GLU A 172 -3.37 -19.82 -1.20
CA GLU A 172 -3.38 -20.79 -0.09
C GLU A 172 -2.09 -20.79 0.77
N PRO A 173 -0.86 -20.68 0.20
CA PRO A 173 0.36 -20.58 1.01
C PRO A 173 0.38 -19.35 1.92
N LEU A 174 0.01 -18.18 1.38
CA LEU A 174 -0.07 -16.94 2.13
C LEU A 174 -1.16 -17.00 3.20
N ARG A 175 -2.34 -17.55 2.85
CA ARG A 175 -3.44 -17.79 3.80
C ARG A 175 -2.99 -18.67 4.97
N HIS A 176 -2.34 -19.81 4.70
CA HIS A 176 -1.85 -20.70 5.73
C HIS A 176 -0.83 -20.01 6.64
N ARG A 177 0.04 -19.17 6.07
CA ARG A 177 1.01 -18.40 6.84
C ARG A 177 0.34 -17.36 7.73
N ILE A 178 -0.61 -16.58 7.21
CA ILE A 178 -1.37 -15.61 8.01
C ILE A 178 -2.06 -16.34 9.16
N LYS A 179 -2.68 -17.50 8.91
CA LYS A 179 -3.31 -18.33 9.96
C LYS A 179 -2.34 -18.79 11.04
N LYS A 180 -1.09 -19.09 10.67
CA LYS A 180 -0.05 -19.52 11.61
C LYS A 180 0.46 -18.37 12.48
N GLU A 181 0.66 -17.21 11.89
CA GLU A 181 1.25 -16.05 12.57
C GLU A 181 0.19 -15.25 13.36
N VAL A 182 -1.03 -15.15 12.85
CA VAL A 182 -2.14 -14.42 13.48
C VAL A 182 -2.97 -15.38 14.31
N THR A 183 -2.63 -15.46 15.59
CA THR A 183 -3.23 -16.37 16.56
C THR A 183 -4.36 -15.72 17.36
N ALA A 184 -5.16 -16.53 18.05
CA ALA A 184 -6.15 -16.04 19.00
C ALA A 184 -5.51 -15.20 20.13
N ASP A 185 -4.28 -15.54 20.56
CA ASP A 185 -3.54 -14.77 21.56
C ASP A 185 -3.17 -13.36 21.06
N MET A 186 -2.65 -13.27 19.83
CA MET A 186 -2.39 -11.97 19.19
C MET A 186 -3.67 -11.14 19.12
N LEU A 187 -4.80 -11.76 18.75
CA LEU A 187 -6.10 -11.11 18.69
C LEU A 187 -6.54 -10.57 20.06
N MET A 188 -6.38 -11.35 21.13
CA MET A 188 -6.71 -10.92 22.50
C MET A 188 -5.87 -9.71 22.94
N ARG A 189 -4.56 -9.71 22.64
CA ARG A 189 -3.67 -8.59 22.96
C ARG A 189 -4.04 -7.32 22.20
N ILE A 190 -4.39 -7.45 20.92
CA ILE A 190 -4.88 -6.32 20.11
C ILE A 190 -6.19 -5.77 20.67
N ALA A 191 -7.12 -6.64 21.06
CA ALA A 191 -8.37 -6.25 21.69
C ALA A 191 -8.15 -5.47 23.00
N GLN A 192 -7.17 -5.88 23.81
CA GLN A 192 -6.82 -5.19 25.04
C GLN A 192 -6.28 -3.78 24.77
N GLU A 193 -5.32 -3.63 23.86
CA GLU A 193 -4.76 -2.34 23.47
C GLU A 193 -5.82 -1.42 22.82
N HIS A 194 -6.82 -2.00 22.14
CA HIS A 194 -7.96 -1.25 21.60
C HIS A 194 -8.85 -0.67 22.71
N ARG A 195 -9.15 -1.45 23.76
CA ARG A 195 -9.88 -0.97 24.94
C ARG A 195 -9.12 0.12 25.69
N GLU A 196 -7.79 0.09 25.66
CA GLU A 196 -6.93 1.15 26.20
C GLU A 196 -6.90 2.43 25.35
N GLY A 197 -7.57 2.43 24.19
CA GLY A 197 -7.80 3.62 23.37
C GLY A 197 -6.93 3.72 22.12
N ARG A 198 -6.05 2.75 21.86
CA ARG A 198 -5.22 2.71 20.65
C ARG A 198 -6.01 2.15 19.48
N ARG A 199 -5.62 2.45 18.24
CA ARG A 199 -6.31 1.98 17.03
C ARG A 199 -5.38 1.33 16.01
N LEU A 200 -5.84 0.22 15.46
CA LEU A 200 -5.17 -0.51 14.39
C LEU A 200 -6.10 -0.55 13.17
N TYR A 201 -5.64 0.00 12.05
CA TYR A 201 -6.41 0.08 10.82
C TYR A 201 -5.70 -0.62 9.66
N VAL A 202 -6.46 -1.39 8.88
CA VAL A 202 -5.97 -2.04 7.66
C VAL A 202 -6.84 -1.63 6.46
N GLY A 203 -6.19 -1.34 5.34
CA GLY A 203 -6.86 -0.97 4.10
C GLY A 203 -6.95 -2.13 3.09
N THR A 204 -8.10 -2.29 2.47
CA THR A 204 -8.32 -3.18 1.30
C THR A 204 -9.04 -2.40 0.21
N THR A 205 -8.96 -2.84 -1.04
CA THR A 205 -9.77 -2.24 -2.12
C THR A 205 -10.98 -3.10 -2.37
N ASN A 206 -12.19 -2.55 -2.23
CA ASN A 206 -13.42 -3.21 -2.67
C ASN A 206 -13.49 -3.07 -4.21
N LEU A 207 -13.47 -4.20 -4.91
CA LEU A 207 -13.48 -4.26 -6.37
C LEU A 207 -14.86 -3.97 -6.99
N ASP A 208 -15.93 -4.12 -6.20
CA ASP A 208 -17.31 -3.89 -6.67
C ASP A 208 -17.57 -2.40 -6.92
N ASN A 209 -16.96 -1.52 -6.11
CA ASN A 209 -17.10 -0.05 -6.23
C ASN A 209 -15.76 0.70 -6.42
N GLN A 210 -14.63 -0.01 -6.41
CA GLN A 210 -13.27 0.53 -6.59
C GLN A 210 -12.86 1.52 -5.49
N GLU A 211 -13.42 1.38 -4.29
CA GLU A 211 -13.12 2.25 -3.15
C GLU A 211 -12.22 1.57 -2.11
N LEU A 212 -11.44 2.37 -1.40
CA LEU A 212 -10.69 1.92 -0.23
C LEU A 212 -11.65 1.64 0.93
N VAL A 213 -11.64 0.41 1.44
CA VAL A 213 -12.30 0.03 2.68
C VAL A 213 -11.27 -0.03 3.79
N VAL A 214 -11.52 0.73 4.87
CA VAL A 214 -10.69 0.78 6.07
C VAL A 214 -11.36 -0.04 7.17
N TRP A 215 -10.66 -1.09 7.61
CA TRP A 215 -11.10 -1.99 8.67
C TRP A 215 -10.51 -1.58 10.02
N ASP A 216 -11.35 -1.44 11.04
CA ASP A 216 -10.90 -1.28 12.43
C ASP A 216 -10.59 -2.66 13.03
N MET A 217 -9.33 -3.05 12.93
CA MET A 217 -8.86 -4.38 13.35
C MET A 217 -8.93 -4.54 14.87
N GLY A 218 -8.79 -3.44 15.61
CA GLY A 218 -8.93 -3.42 17.07
C GLY A 218 -10.37 -3.69 17.51
N ALA A 219 -11.34 -3.05 16.85
CA ALA A 219 -12.76 -3.30 17.08
C ALA A 219 -13.14 -4.74 16.72
N ILE A 220 -12.72 -5.24 15.56
CA ILE A 220 -12.96 -6.63 15.15
C ILE A 220 -12.40 -7.61 16.19
N ALA A 221 -11.18 -7.38 16.69
CA ALA A 221 -10.57 -8.22 17.70
C ALA A 221 -11.33 -8.18 19.05
N ALA A 222 -11.79 -6.99 19.45
CA ALA A 222 -12.53 -6.77 20.68
C ALA A 222 -14.00 -7.26 20.62
N GLY A 223 -14.55 -7.41 19.41
CA GLY A 223 -15.92 -7.85 19.14
C GLY A 223 -16.26 -9.24 19.66
N ASP A 224 -17.55 -9.51 19.75
CA ASP A 224 -18.10 -10.77 20.25
C ASP A 224 -18.39 -11.79 19.13
N ASP A 225 -18.05 -11.47 17.88
CA ASP A 225 -18.28 -12.37 16.72
C ASP A 225 -17.40 -13.63 16.83
N PRO A 226 -17.97 -14.85 16.83
CA PRO A 226 -17.21 -16.09 16.86
C PRO A 226 -16.28 -16.26 15.65
N GLN A 227 -16.54 -15.58 14.53
CA GLN A 227 -15.73 -15.62 13.31
C GLN A 227 -14.68 -14.52 13.24
N LYS A 228 -14.52 -13.67 14.26
CA LYS A 228 -13.61 -12.52 14.24
C LYS A 228 -12.17 -12.85 13.88
N LEU A 229 -11.64 -13.99 14.32
CA LEU A 229 -10.29 -14.43 13.96
C LEU A 229 -10.17 -14.73 12.46
N ALA A 230 -11.17 -15.43 11.91
CA ALA A 230 -11.21 -15.73 10.49
C ALA A 230 -11.34 -14.44 9.67
N LEU A 231 -12.25 -13.53 10.05
CA LEU A 231 -12.41 -12.23 9.41
C LEU A 231 -11.11 -11.41 9.43
N PHE A 232 -10.44 -11.33 10.59
CA PHE A 232 -9.17 -10.63 10.72
C PHE A 232 -8.11 -11.19 9.75
N GLN A 233 -8.02 -12.52 9.64
CA GLN A 233 -7.10 -13.19 8.72
C GLN A 233 -7.47 -12.98 7.25
N GLU A 234 -8.77 -13.01 6.90
CA GLU A 234 -9.24 -12.72 5.53
C GLU A 234 -8.95 -11.28 5.12
N ILE A 235 -9.13 -10.30 6.01
CA ILE A 235 -8.83 -8.89 5.73
C ILE A 235 -7.33 -8.70 5.45
N LEU A 236 -6.46 -9.33 6.25
CA LEU A 236 -5.01 -9.27 6.02
C LEU A 236 -4.62 -9.93 4.69
N LEU A 237 -5.26 -11.06 4.35
CA LEU A 237 -5.05 -11.73 3.07
C LEU A 237 -5.49 -10.83 1.92
N ALA A 238 -6.71 -10.27 2.00
CA ALA A 238 -7.28 -9.38 1.00
C ALA A 238 -6.39 -8.16 0.76
N SER A 239 -5.88 -7.54 1.83
CA SER A 239 -4.98 -6.38 1.76
C SER A 239 -3.69 -6.70 0.99
N CYS A 240 -3.28 -7.97 0.91
CA CYS A 240 -2.09 -8.44 0.20
C CYS A 240 -2.38 -9.13 -1.15
N SER A 241 -3.65 -9.25 -1.56
CA SER A 241 -4.05 -9.93 -2.80
C SER A 241 -3.88 -9.03 -4.02
N ILE A 242 -2.64 -8.92 -4.52
CA ILE A 242 -2.30 -8.07 -5.67
C ILE A 242 -3.07 -8.53 -6.93
N PRO A 243 -3.87 -7.66 -7.57
CA PRO A 243 -4.62 -8.03 -8.78
C PRO A 243 -3.74 -8.59 -9.89
N GLY A 244 -4.25 -9.62 -10.56
CA GLY A 244 -3.52 -10.36 -11.60
C GLY A 244 -2.51 -11.36 -11.05
N LEU A 245 -2.01 -11.19 -9.82
CA LEU A 245 -1.12 -12.15 -9.18
C LEU A 245 -1.86 -13.13 -8.28
N LEU A 246 -2.61 -12.60 -7.31
CA LEU A 246 -3.35 -13.38 -6.33
C LEU A 246 -4.85 -13.17 -6.52
N PRO A 247 -5.68 -14.19 -6.25
CA PRO A 247 -7.12 -14.05 -6.38
C PRO A 247 -7.64 -13.03 -5.36
N PRO A 248 -8.69 -12.27 -5.73
CA PRO A 248 -9.40 -11.46 -4.76
C PRO A 248 -10.05 -12.34 -3.68
N VAL A 249 -10.30 -11.74 -2.52
CA VAL A 249 -10.88 -12.40 -1.35
C VAL A 249 -12.31 -11.92 -1.18
N GLU A 250 -13.24 -12.86 -1.12
CA GLU A 250 -14.63 -12.56 -0.78
C GLU A 250 -14.78 -12.41 0.73
N ILE A 251 -15.25 -11.25 1.19
CA ILE A 251 -15.50 -10.95 2.59
C ILE A 251 -17.00 -10.82 2.79
N HIS A 252 -17.55 -11.58 3.73
CA HIS A 252 -18.96 -11.49 4.08
C HIS A 252 -19.16 -10.34 5.08
N ILE A 253 -20.11 -9.46 4.79
CA ILE A 253 -20.46 -8.33 5.64
C ILE A 253 -21.96 -8.36 5.97
N THR A 254 -22.35 -7.68 7.04
CA THR A 254 -23.76 -7.52 7.40
C THR A 254 -24.11 -6.04 7.42
N ILE A 255 -25.14 -5.65 6.66
CA ILE A 255 -25.69 -4.30 6.63
C ILE A 255 -27.15 -4.39 7.07
N ASP A 256 -27.53 -3.66 8.11
CA ASP A 256 -28.90 -3.63 8.66
C ASP A 256 -29.51 -5.03 8.89
N GLY A 257 -28.69 -5.96 9.37
CA GLY A 257 -29.08 -7.34 9.65
C GLY A 257 -29.21 -8.25 8.42
N ARG A 258 -28.91 -7.75 7.21
CA ARG A 258 -28.83 -8.54 5.98
C ARG A 258 -27.38 -8.86 5.62
N SER A 259 -27.13 -10.10 5.26
CA SER A 259 -25.81 -10.54 4.80
C SER A 259 -25.60 -10.13 3.35
N TYR A 260 -24.41 -9.63 3.07
CA TYR A 260 -23.87 -9.37 1.75
C TYR A 260 -22.47 -9.97 1.69
N SER A 261 -21.90 -10.03 0.50
CA SER A 261 -20.46 -10.14 0.36
C SER A 261 -19.91 -8.90 -0.31
N GLU A 262 -18.62 -8.64 -0.12
CA GLU A 262 -17.80 -7.73 -0.92
C GLU A 262 -16.56 -8.47 -1.48
N LEU A 263 -16.13 -8.12 -2.70
CA LEU A 263 -14.94 -8.72 -3.31
C LEU A 263 -13.74 -7.78 -3.11
N HIS A 264 -12.73 -8.21 -2.38
CA HIS A 264 -11.60 -7.37 -2.00
C HIS A 264 -10.28 -7.80 -2.64
N ALA A 265 -9.45 -6.82 -2.94
CA ALA A 265 -8.07 -7.01 -3.37
C ALA A 265 -7.11 -6.10 -2.59
N ASP A 266 -5.83 -6.13 -2.96
CA ASP A 266 -4.77 -5.36 -2.33
C ASP A 266 -5.17 -3.88 -2.21
N GLY A 267 -4.92 -3.31 -1.03
CA GLY A 267 -5.27 -1.91 -0.75
C GLY A 267 -4.54 -0.92 -1.66
N ASN A 268 -3.34 -1.25 -2.16
CA ASN A 268 -2.54 -0.42 -3.07
C ASN A 268 -3.26 -0.02 -4.36
N VAL A 269 -4.34 -0.73 -4.73
CA VAL A 269 -5.20 -0.37 -5.87
C VAL A 269 -5.97 0.92 -5.57
N GLY A 270 -6.52 1.06 -4.36
CA GLY A 270 -7.26 2.25 -3.92
C GLY A 270 -6.40 3.31 -3.22
N ALA A 271 -5.43 2.90 -2.42
CA ALA A 271 -4.47 3.77 -1.75
C ALA A 271 -3.21 2.99 -1.35
N SER A 272 -2.02 3.59 -1.44
CA SER A 272 -0.77 2.97 -0.98
C SER A 272 -0.44 3.25 0.48
N LEU A 273 -1.06 4.28 1.06
CA LEU A 273 -1.00 4.66 2.47
C LEU A 273 -2.20 5.55 2.81
N PHE A 274 -2.66 5.54 4.05
CA PHE A 274 -3.77 6.41 4.48
C PHE A 274 -3.61 6.88 5.92
N LEU A 275 -4.18 8.07 6.19
CA LEU A 275 -4.50 8.53 7.53
C LEU A 275 -6.01 8.41 7.76
N PRO A 276 -6.46 7.84 8.90
CA PRO A 276 -7.87 7.77 9.22
C PRO A 276 -8.48 9.17 9.27
N SER A 277 -9.66 9.33 8.68
CA SER A 277 -10.43 10.59 8.67
C SER A 277 -10.69 11.16 10.07
N GLN A 278 -10.66 10.31 11.09
CA GLN A 278 -10.87 10.64 12.50
C GLN A 278 -9.75 11.52 13.07
N LEU A 279 -8.51 11.37 12.56
CA LEU A 279 -7.39 12.27 12.89
C LEU A 279 -7.60 13.69 12.32
N GLN A 280 -8.44 13.85 11.29
CA GLN A 280 -8.72 15.17 10.70
C GLN A 280 -9.59 16.03 11.63
N SER A 281 -10.30 15.41 12.59
CA SER A 281 -11.07 16.12 13.64
C SER A 281 -10.22 16.72 14.76
N LEU A 282 -8.90 16.45 14.78
CA LEU A 282 -7.97 16.96 15.80
C LEU A 282 -7.94 18.49 15.87
N ARG A 283 -8.07 19.17 14.72
CA ARG A 283 -7.97 20.64 14.65
C ARG A 283 -9.20 21.35 15.26
N SER A 284 -10.39 20.76 15.20
CA SER A 284 -11.60 21.44 15.68
C SER A 284 -11.77 21.43 17.20
N ARG A 285 -10.83 20.83 17.96
CA ARG A 285 -10.95 20.62 19.41
C ARG A 285 -9.78 21.10 20.26
N LEU A 286 -8.71 21.60 19.66
CA LEU A 286 -7.55 22.12 20.39
C LEU A 286 -7.54 23.66 20.34
N PRO A 287 -7.44 24.37 21.49
CA PRO A 287 -7.27 25.83 21.51
C PRO A 287 -5.99 26.25 20.78
N ASP A 288 -6.01 27.42 20.15
CA ASP A 288 -4.97 27.99 19.27
C ASP A 288 -3.56 28.14 19.90
N GLU A 289 -3.35 27.86 21.20
CA GLU A 289 -2.11 28.20 21.92
C GLU A 289 -1.32 27.03 22.53
N ALA A 290 -1.69 25.77 22.32
CA ALA A 290 -0.92 24.65 22.87
C ALA A 290 0.26 24.24 21.96
N GLU A 291 1.42 24.89 22.08
CA GLU A 291 2.70 24.37 21.56
C GLU A 291 3.03 22.96 22.10
N ALA A 292 2.40 22.53 23.20
CA ALA A 292 2.58 21.24 23.86
C ALA A 292 1.79 20.06 23.28
N GLY A 293 1.16 20.17 22.08
CA GLY A 293 0.18 19.18 21.59
C GLY A 293 0.31 18.72 20.13
N ARG A 294 1.49 18.82 19.50
CA ARG A 294 1.67 18.39 18.10
C ARG A 294 1.88 16.87 18.00
N SER A 295 0.90 16.14 17.49
CA SER A 295 1.05 14.71 17.15
C SER A 295 2.19 14.47 16.16
N ASN A 296 2.88 13.35 16.28
CA ASN A 296 3.92 12.89 15.38
C ASN A 296 3.35 11.82 14.44
N VAL A 297 3.45 12.07 13.14
CA VAL A 297 3.05 11.12 12.09
C VAL A 297 4.29 10.57 11.43
N TYR A 298 4.58 9.31 11.71
CA TYR A 298 5.65 8.53 11.11
C TYR A 298 5.11 7.76 9.91
N VAL A 299 5.64 8.05 8.73
CA VAL A 299 5.32 7.36 7.49
C VAL A 299 6.51 6.51 7.09
N VAL A 300 6.30 5.20 6.97
CA VAL A 300 7.35 4.27 6.55
C VAL A 300 6.93 3.64 5.23
N ILE A 301 7.68 3.94 4.18
CA ILE A 301 7.47 3.43 2.84
C ILE A 301 8.23 2.11 2.67
N ALA A 302 7.50 1.05 2.33
CA ALA A 302 8.05 -0.25 1.95
C ALA A 302 8.56 -0.22 0.49
N GLY A 303 9.47 0.70 0.17
CA GLY A 303 9.94 0.93 -1.19
C GLY A 303 10.90 2.10 -1.28
N LYS A 304 11.41 2.36 -2.49
CA LYS A 304 12.18 3.57 -2.81
C LYS A 304 11.24 4.71 -3.18
N LEU A 305 11.63 5.93 -2.82
CA LEU A 305 10.86 7.14 -3.17
C LEU A 305 10.97 7.49 -4.65
N ALA A 306 12.10 7.13 -5.28
CA ALA A 306 12.29 7.26 -6.72
C ALA A 306 12.23 5.88 -7.39
N PRO A 307 11.54 5.76 -8.55
CA PRO A 307 11.54 4.52 -9.31
C PRO A 307 12.92 4.21 -9.87
N GLU A 308 13.33 2.93 -9.85
CA GLU A 308 14.57 2.48 -10.45
C GLU A 308 14.50 2.52 -11.98
N ARG A 309 15.59 2.96 -12.62
CA ARG A 309 15.70 2.93 -14.08
C ARG A 309 16.06 1.52 -14.53
N THR A 310 15.14 0.86 -15.23
CA THR A 310 15.36 -0.48 -15.78
C THR A 310 14.99 -0.56 -17.25
N THR A 311 15.74 -1.36 -18.03
CA THR A 311 15.37 -1.69 -19.41
C THR A 311 14.25 -2.72 -19.40
N VAL A 312 13.09 -2.35 -19.95
CA VAL A 312 11.91 -3.23 -20.03
C VAL A 312 11.94 -4.00 -21.35
N PRO A 313 11.90 -5.35 -21.34
CA PRO A 313 11.78 -6.09 -22.58
C PRO A 313 10.37 -5.97 -23.16
N LYS A 314 10.27 -5.99 -24.50
CA LYS A 314 9.04 -5.70 -25.25
C LYS A 314 8.06 -6.90 -25.28
N ARG A 315 7.72 -7.47 -24.12
CA ARG A 315 6.73 -8.55 -23.98
C ARG A 315 5.50 -8.03 -23.23
N LEU A 316 4.31 -8.44 -23.67
CA LEU A 316 3.03 -7.96 -23.13
C LEU A 316 2.98 -8.03 -21.59
N TYR A 317 3.36 -9.17 -21.02
CA TYR A 317 3.40 -9.35 -19.56
C TYR A 317 4.35 -8.37 -18.85
N GLN A 318 5.57 -8.21 -19.37
CA GLN A 318 6.58 -7.32 -18.76
C GLN A 318 6.20 -5.84 -18.88
N VAL A 319 5.56 -5.46 -19.99
CA VAL A 319 5.01 -4.12 -20.18
C VAL A 319 3.85 -3.87 -19.21
N THR A 320 2.99 -4.86 -19.00
CA THR A 320 1.85 -4.77 -18.07
C THR A 320 2.33 -4.65 -16.62
N ASP A 321 3.29 -5.47 -16.22
CA ASP A 321 3.90 -5.44 -14.88
C ASP A 321 4.56 -4.08 -14.58
N VAL A 322 5.37 -3.55 -15.50
CA VAL A 322 6.00 -2.24 -15.32
C VAL A 322 4.96 -1.12 -15.32
N SER A 323 3.92 -1.21 -16.13
CA SER A 323 2.82 -0.23 -16.13
C SER A 323 2.07 -0.23 -14.80
N LEU A 324 1.74 -1.41 -14.27
CA LEU A 324 1.08 -1.55 -12.97
C LEU A 324 1.96 -1.00 -11.83
N ARG A 325 3.26 -1.30 -11.84
CA ARG A 325 4.21 -0.73 -10.88
C ARG A 325 4.31 0.80 -11.00
N GLY A 326 4.27 1.33 -12.22
CA GLY A 326 4.25 2.77 -12.46
C GLY A 326 2.99 3.44 -11.89
N LEU A 327 1.82 2.82 -12.06
CA LEU A 327 0.57 3.28 -11.45
C LEU A 327 0.64 3.24 -9.92
N MET A 328 1.11 2.14 -9.33
CA MET A 328 1.29 2.01 -7.88
C MET A 328 2.28 3.05 -7.34
N GLN A 329 3.40 3.30 -8.02
CA GLN A 329 4.35 4.34 -7.65
C GLN A 329 3.72 5.73 -7.70
N SER A 330 2.96 6.04 -8.76
CA SER A 330 2.26 7.32 -8.89
C SER A 330 1.20 7.51 -7.81
N GLN A 331 0.47 6.44 -7.45
CA GLN A 331 -0.51 6.45 -6.37
C GLN A 331 0.17 6.68 -5.03
N MET A 332 1.28 5.99 -4.75
CA MET A 332 2.09 6.19 -3.54
C MET A 332 2.60 7.63 -3.42
N GLU A 333 3.11 8.22 -4.51
CA GLU A 333 3.54 9.64 -4.53
C GLU A 333 2.36 10.58 -4.19
N SER A 334 1.17 10.34 -4.77
CA SER A 334 -0.05 11.10 -4.52
C SER A 334 -0.52 10.99 -3.06
N ASP A 335 -0.61 9.76 -2.53
CA ASP A 335 -1.06 9.53 -1.16
C ASP A 335 -0.07 10.09 -0.13
N LEU A 336 1.24 10.00 -0.42
CA LEU A 336 2.28 10.59 0.41
C LEU A 336 2.12 12.11 0.51
N GLN A 337 1.88 12.77 -0.64
CA GLN A 337 1.57 14.20 -0.65
C GLN A 337 0.28 14.52 0.12
N ARG A 338 -0.77 13.71 -0.03
CA ARG A 338 -2.03 13.87 0.70
C ARG A 338 -1.82 13.76 2.21
N VAL A 339 -1.08 12.77 2.69
CA VAL A 339 -0.75 12.60 4.11
C VAL A 339 0.08 13.77 4.62
N PHE A 340 1.08 14.22 3.85
CA PHE A 340 1.88 15.39 4.21
C PHE A 340 1.02 16.68 4.28
N LEU A 341 0.10 16.90 3.35
CA LEU A 341 -0.82 18.04 3.41
C LEU A 341 -1.72 17.97 4.64
N LEU A 342 -2.22 16.77 4.99
CA LEU A 342 -3.01 16.58 6.21
C LEU A 342 -2.21 16.94 7.47
N THR A 343 -0.96 16.50 7.59
CA THR A 343 -0.13 16.87 8.76
C THR A 343 0.12 18.37 8.85
N ARG A 344 0.30 19.05 7.71
CA ARG A 344 0.39 20.52 7.67
C ARG A 344 -0.91 21.19 8.09
N MET A 345 -2.05 20.67 7.64
CA MET A 345 -3.37 21.21 7.99
C MET A 345 -3.72 21.02 9.47
N THR A 346 -3.23 19.96 10.11
CA THR A 346 -3.48 19.64 11.53
C THR A 346 -2.38 20.14 12.47
N GLY A 347 -1.28 20.68 11.96
CA GLY A 347 -0.12 21.10 12.76
C GLY A 347 0.72 19.94 13.31
N SER A 348 0.52 18.72 12.79
CA SER A 348 1.27 17.53 13.19
C SER A 348 2.69 17.51 12.60
N ASN A 349 3.63 16.92 13.33
CA ASN A 349 4.98 16.68 12.83
C ASN A 349 4.97 15.52 11.84
N PHE A 350 5.66 15.68 10.72
CA PHE A 350 5.76 14.65 9.68
C PHE A 350 7.18 14.06 9.68
N HIS A 351 7.25 12.74 9.69
CA HIS A 351 8.50 11.98 9.71
C HIS A 351 8.42 10.89 8.65
N LEU A 352 9.25 10.93 7.61
CA LEU A 352 9.27 9.95 6.54
C LEU A 352 10.55 9.11 6.54
N ALA A 353 10.38 7.80 6.41
CA ALA A 353 11.44 6.84 6.14
C ALA A 353 11.07 5.97 4.93
N ALA A 354 12.06 5.64 4.11
CA ALA A 354 11.93 4.80 2.92
C ALA A 354 13.24 4.06 2.68
N ILE A 355 13.24 3.08 1.79
CA ILE A 355 14.44 2.34 1.42
C ILE A 355 15.45 3.31 0.79
N PRO A 356 16.69 3.40 1.31
CA PRO A 356 17.74 4.22 0.72
C PRO A 356 18.03 3.85 -0.74
N ASP A 357 18.37 4.84 -1.57
CA ASP A 357 18.58 4.65 -3.01
C ASP A 357 19.74 3.71 -3.34
N ASP A 358 20.75 3.64 -2.47
CA ASP A 358 21.95 2.80 -2.61
C ASP A 358 21.71 1.33 -2.22
N VAL A 359 20.58 1.01 -1.60
CA VAL A 359 20.21 -0.39 -1.31
C VAL A 359 19.75 -1.08 -2.59
N PRO A 360 20.40 -2.16 -3.03
CA PRO A 360 19.99 -2.86 -4.23
C PRO A 360 18.65 -3.57 -3.99
N LEU A 361 17.68 -3.33 -4.88
CA LEU A 361 16.42 -4.05 -4.92
C LEU A 361 16.40 -5.00 -6.13
N PRO A 362 15.68 -6.13 -6.06
CA PRO A 362 15.55 -7.02 -7.19
C PRO A 362 14.67 -6.38 -8.27
N SER A 363 14.95 -6.69 -9.54
CA SER A 363 14.25 -6.09 -10.69
C SER A 363 12.75 -6.40 -10.74
N SER A 364 12.31 -7.44 -10.00
CA SER A 364 10.92 -7.84 -9.83
C SER A 364 10.56 -7.83 -8.34
N SER A 365 9.46 -7.14 -8.01
CA SER A 365 8.85 -7.11 -6.67
C SER A 365 8.26 -8.45 -6.22
N LEU A 366 8.23 -9.45 -7.11
CA LEU A 366 7.72 -10.80 -6.86
C LEU A 366 8.84 -11.82 -6.60
N SER A 367 10.10 -11.38 -6.60
CA SER A 367 11.26 -12.25 -6.40
C SER A 367 11.70 -12.26 -4.93
N PHE A 368 11.14 -13.16 -4.13
CA PHE A 368 11.43 -13.24 -2.68
C PHE A 368 12.77 -13.93 -2.36
N ASP A 369 13.88 -13.36 -2.81
CA ASP A 369 15.22 -13.84 -2.47
C ASP A 369 15.55 -13.57 -0.99
N PRO A 370 15.77 -14.62 -0.16
CA PRO A 370 16.03 -14.44 1.28
C PRO A 370 17.28 -13.61 1.57
N LYS A 371 18.30 -13.68 0.71
CA LYS A 371 19.52 -12.88 0.90
C LYS A 371 19.23 -11.39 0.73
N THR A 372 18.51 -11.03 -0.33
CA THR A 372 18.08 -9.66 -0.59
C THR A 372 17.15 -9.14 0.51
N MET A 373 16.16 -9.94 0.94
CA MET A 373 15.26 -9.55 2.04
C MET A 373 16.04 -9.26 3.33
N ARG A 374 17.05 -10.08 3.67
CA ARG A 374 17.93 -9.81 4.83
C ARG A 374 18.74 -8.54 4.69
N THR A 375 19.26 -8.24 3.49
CA THR A 375 19.97 -6.98 3.22
C THR A 375 19.05 -5.78 3.41
N VAL A 376 17.83 -5.84 2.87
CA VAL A 376 16.82 -4.79 3.00
C VAL A 376 16.37 -4.62 4.45
N PHE A 377 16.19 -5.74 5.17
CA PHE A 377 15.90 -5.74 6.60
C PHE A 377 17.02 -5.08 7.42
N GLU A 378 18.27 -5.47 7.19
CA GLU A 378 19.41 -4.90 7.93
C GLU A 378 19.59 -3.41 7.65
N SER A 379 19.33 -2.95 6.41
CA SER A 379 19.30 -1.52 6.10
C SER A 379 18.25 -0.77 6.93
N GLY A 380 17.03 -1.32 7.03
CA GLY A 380 15.99 -0.79 7.91
C GLY A 380 16.44 -0.78 9.38
N ARG A 381 16.99 -1.89 9.87
CA ARG A 381 17.47 -2.01 11.25
C ARG A 381 18.54 -0.98 11.57
N GLN A 382 19.48 -0.75 10.68
CA GLN A 382 20.48 0.30 10.85
C GLN A 382 19.88 1.70 10.86
N PHE A 383 18.86 1.95 10.02
CA PHE A 383 18.11 3.20 10.05
C PHE A 383 17.48 3.45 11.42
N GLY A 384 16.76 2.47 11.96
CA GLY A 384 16.11 2.58 13.28
C GLY A 384 17.11 2.72 14.43
N ARG A 385 18.24 1.99 14.40
CA ARG A 385 19.26 2.02 15.46
C ARG A 385 20.02 3.33 15.56
N LYS A 386 20.37 3.93 14.43
CA LYS A 386 21.26 5.10 14.38
C LYS A 386 20.55 6.42 14.73
N ASN A 387 19.26 6.37 15.12
CA ASN A 387 18.39 7.53 15.15
C ASN A 387 18.51 8.33 13.84
N SER A 388 18.50 7.60 12.71
CA SER A 388 18.69 8.20 11.39
C SER A 388 17.66 9.30 11.16
N ARG A 389 18.09 10.34 10.43
CA ARG A 389 17.27 11.53 10.22
C ARG A 389 16.06 11.20 9.36
N TRP A 390 14.90 11.13 9.99
CA TRP A 390 13.61 11.12 9.32
C TRP A 390 13.47 12.34 8.41
N GLN A 391 12.92 12.14 7.21
CA GLN A 391 12.67 13.22 6.27
C GLN A 391 11.44 14.02 6.74
N ALA A 392 11.57 15.35 6.83
CA ALA A 392 10.51 16.23 7.32
C ALA A 392 9.51 16.66 6.23
N VAL A 393 9.82 16.35 4.97
CA VAL A 393 9.01 16.65 3.78
C VAL A 393 9.15 15.50 2.77
N PRO A 394 8.11 15.18 1.99
CA PRO A 394 8.23 14.24 0.89
C PRO A 394 8.94 14.87 -0.33
N PRO A 395 9.48 14.06 -1.25
CA PRO A 395 10.09 14.56 -2.48
C PRO A 395 9.10 15.36 -3.34
N GLY A 396 9.63 16.35 -4.06
CA GLY A 396 8.84 17.19 -4.96
C GLY A 396 8.11 18.35 -4.28
N ILE A 397 8.23 18.52 -2.95
CA ILE A 397 7.79 19.73 -2.25
C ILE A 397 8.84 20.83 -2.36
N ASP A 398 10.12 20.49 -2.22
CA ASP A 398 11.22 21.43 -2.47
C ASP A 398 11.36 21.66 -3.99
N PRO A 399 11.40 22.92 -4.47
CA PRO A 399 11.70 23.23 -5.86
C PRO A 399 12.98 22.58 -6.39
N ALA A 400 13.98 22.32 -5.53
CA ALA A 400 15.20 21.62 -5.90
C ALA A 400 14.96 20.15 -6.31
N ASP A 401 13.86 19.54 -5.83
CA ASP A 401 13.49 18.15 -6.09
C ASP A 401 12.45 18.01 -7.21
N TRP A 402 12.07 19.10 -7.88
CA TRP A 402 11.05 19.07 -8.92
C TRP A 402 11.51 18.27 -10.14
N LYS A 403 10.77 17.19 -10.43
CA LYS A 403 10.93 16.40 -11.66
C LYS A 403 10.51 17.26 -12.85
N SER A 404 11.48 17.81 -13.58
CA SER A 404 11.21 18.52 -14.83
C SER A 404 10.93 17.51 -15.96
N PRO A 405 9.76 17.56 -16.62
CA PRO A 405 9.51 16.71 -17.77
C PRO A 405 10.51 17.02 -18.87
N ARG A 406 10.89 15.99 -19.64
CA ARG A 406 11.74 16.20 -20.82
C ARG A 406 10.95 17.00 -21.84
N VAL A 407 11.50 18.13 -22.27
CA VAL A 407 10.93 19.01 -23.30
C VAL A 407 11.89 19.14 -24.49
N GLY A 408 11.35 19.33 -25.70
CA GLY A 408 12.12 19.53 -26.93
C GLY A 408 12.05 18.36 -27.93
N THR A 409 12.67 18.55 -29.08
CA THR A 409 12.68 17.60 -30.21
C THR A 409 13.97 16.78 -30.30
N ALA A 410 14.99 17.12 -29.51
CA ALA A 410 16.26 16.42 -29.40
C ALA A 410 16.73 16.40 -27.94
N PHE A 411 17.16 15.24 -27.44
CA PHE A 411 17.65 15.08 -26.07
C PHE A 411 19.18 15.03 -26.07
N MET A 412 19.81 16.17 -25.78
CA MET A 412 21.26 16.27 -25.57
C MET A 412 21.54 16.49 -24.09
N GLN A 413 22.63 15.90 -23.59
CA GLN A 413 23.09 16.16 -22.23
C GLN A 413 23.77 17.53 -22.22
N GLN A 414 23.08 18.54 -21.71
CA GLN A 414 23.68 19.85 -21.50
C GLN A 414 24.43 19.81 -20.17
N GLU A 415 25.76 19.97 -20.20
CA GLU A 415 26.53 20.21 -18.97
C GLU A 415 26.09 21.58 -18.42
N PHE A 416 25.22 21.59 -17.42
CA PHE A 416 24.96 22.80 -16.66
C PHE A 416 26.25 23.17 -15.92
N ALA A 417 26.90 24.25 -16.34
CA ALA A 417 27.97 24.87 -15.57
C ALA A 417 27.44 25.13 -14.16
N ARG A 418 28.09 24.56 -13.13
CA ARG A 418 27.76 24.86 -11.74
C ARG A 418 27.67 26.38 -11.56
N PRO A 419 26.68 26.92 -10.82
CA PRO A 419 26.64 28.34 -10.55
C PRO A 419 28.00 28.77 -10.01
N ARG A 420 28.65 29.74 -10.67
CA ARG A 420 29.86 30.36 -10.14
C ARG A 420 29.53 30.82 -8.72
N GLU A 421 30.30 30.35 -7.73
CA GLU A 421 30.28 30.91 -6.39
C GLU A 421 30.31 32.43 -6.52
N VAL A 422 29.29 33.09 -5.97
CA VAL A 422 29.31 34.53 -5.79
C VAL A 422 30.45 34.81 -4.82
N ARG A 423 31.63 35.14 -5.36
CA ARG A 423 32.75 35.66 -4.56
C ARG A 423 32.20 36.87 -3.80
N ALA A 424 32.14 36.75 -2.48
CA ALA A 424 31.92 37.89 -1.60
C ALA A 424 32.89 39.02 -1.99
N PRO A 425 32.45 40.28 -2.05
CA PRO A 425 33.31 41.38 -2.41
C PRO A 425 34.51 41.40 -1.46
N HIS A 426 35.72 41.41 -2.03
CA HIS A 426 36.97 41.59 -1.31
C HIS A 426 36.83 42.79 -0.37
N ARG A 427 36.90 42.56 0.94
CA ARG A 427 37.23 43.63 1.89
C ARG A 427 38.57 44.21 1.44
N ALA A 428 38.55 45.48 1.04
CA ALA A 428 39.76 46.26 0.82
C ALA A 428 40.60 46.22 2.11
N GLY A 429 41.84 45.74 2.01
CA GLY A 429 42.84 45.87 3.07
C GLY A 429 43.25 47.33 3.23
N PRO A 430 43.81 47.70 4.40
CA PRO A 430 44.05 49.09 4.74
C PRO A 430 45.13 49.70 3.84
N GLN A 431 44.83 50.88 3.29
CA GLN A 431 45.80 51.73 2.61
C GLN A 431 46.93 52.07 3.59
N ARG A 432 48.17 51.77 3.21
CA ARG A 432 49.36 52.31 3.87
C ARG A 432 49.53 53.76 3.43
N GLU A 433 49.56 54.68 4.39
CA GLU A 433 50.06 56.03 4.19
C GLU A 433 51.57 55.99 3.86
N PRO A 434 52.07 56.89 3.00
CA PRO A 434 53.51 57.06 2.81
C PRO A 434 54.05 58.00 3.90
N SER A 435 54.97 57.50 4.71
CA SER A 435 55.84 58.30 5.57
C SER A 435 57.01 58.86 4.76
N GLU A 436 57.31 60.14 4.97
CA GLU A 436 58.47 60.89 4.46
C GLU A 436 59.83 60.19 4.69
#